data_AF-A3HSZ4-F1
#
_entry.id   AF-A3HSZ4-F1
#
_cell.length_a   1.000
_cell.length_b   1.000
_cell.length_c   1.000
_cell.angle_alpha   90.00
_cell.angle_beta   90.00
_cell.angle_gamma   90.00
#
_symmetry.space_group_name_H-M   'P 1'
#
loop_
_entity.id
_entity.type
_entity.pdbx_description
1 polymer ?
#
loop_
_entity_poly.entity_id
_entity_poly.type
_entity_poly.pdbx_seq_one_letter_code
_entity_poly.pdbx_strand_id
1 'polypeptide(L)'
;MAVICFFSSAIIFNSCTSSTNESSDTGNELKETVNNNFPDFGKMISPEEFQSKYPGKKVFKLSQDYPLTLPDDSELPEFLNIPFDEDEHWMEYINAVRDYSFEGMIEVDFVAQKSKVRNWYHMPWMHWGPQGSEGFHGLAKEAEIGPYQLGPNQTEEHQTYALGFYNEFAGYTLAQMWKDGDNPDPYATQEPNGFPVGTVIFKLLFTDADESEVDYLVNPMTWDAYITPSWNNGLDTGRIIKPMHLIQMDIMVRDPRADKYGTGWVFGTFCYNGKLNDGKEGSMRAENLVPVGIQFGNDPQDTTNFINPYPVTRTIINPNLKQTKINPDSTKLPPQHLGWGGRLDGPVDLNTSSCMSCHATAEFPQVAPLVPKEAFIGDTNALGQLTKLTDTQAEEFKRYFENLRCATSYDETATSCDFSLQVSLALGYFTEWKDENVAGYWESEYDRIPIEMHRDGTLKVDSNELPKP
;
A
#
# COMPACT_ATOMS: atom_id res chain seq x y z
N MET A 1 -27.21 70.47 -15.95
CA MET A 1 -27.28 70.42 -14.47
C MET A 1 -27.24 68.95 -14.09
N ALA A 2 -26.06 68.42 -13.80
CA ALA A 2 -25.86 67.04 -13.37
C ALA A 2 -24.74 67.06 -12.33
N VAL A 3 -25.09 66.62 -11.13
CA VAL A 3 -24.30 66.71 -9.90
C VAL A 3 -23.38 65.48 -9.84
N ILE A 4 -22.09 65.74 -9.62
CA ILE A 4 -21.06 64.74 -9.34
C ILE A 4 -21.08 64.48 -7.83
N CYS A 5 -21.42 63.25 -7.43
CA CYS A 5 -21.30 62.78 -6.05
C CYS A 5 -19.96 62.05 -5.85
N PHE A 6 -19.12 62.60 -4.97
CA PHE A 6 -17.99 61.89 -4.36
C PHE A 6 -18.48 61.20 -3.09
N PHE A 7 -18.27 59.88 -2.99
CA PHE A 7 -18.40 59.15 -1.72
C PHE A 7 -17.00 58.73 -1.25
N SER A 8 -16.59 59.29 -0.11
CA SER A 8 -15.40 58.89 0.65
C SER A 8 -15.70 57.63 1.45
N SER A 9 -14.90 56.58 1.28
CA SER A 9 -14.90 55.40 2.15
C SER A 9 -13.79 55.52 3.19
N ALA A 10 -14.19 55.51 4.47
CA ALA A 10 -13.28 55.49 5.61
C ALA A 10 -12.77 54.05 5.85
N ILE A 11 -11.45 53.90 5.95
CA ILE A 11 -10.77 52.65 6.31
C ILE A 11 -10.63 52.62 7.84
N ILE A 12 -11.25 51.63 8.48
CA ILE A 12 -11.11 51.36 9.92
C ILE A 12 -10.03 50.27 10.07
N PHE A 13 -8.88 50.63 10.63
CA PHE A 13 -7.88 49.65 11.08
C PHE A 13 -8.28 49.14 12.47
N ASN A 14 -8.61 47.86 12.57
CA ASN A 14 -8.81 47.18 13.84
C ASN A 14 -7.52 46.41 14.17
N SER A 15 -6.76 46.90 15.14
CA SER A 15 -5.57 46.23 15.67
C SER A 15 -5.99 45.25 16.78
N CYS A 16 -5.96 43.95 16.50
CA CYS A 16 -6.04 42.92 17.55
C CYS A 16 -4.63 42.46 17.89
N THR A 17 -4.18 42.86 19.08
CA THR A 17 -3.00 42.37 19.79
C THR A 17 -3.17 40.89 20.16
N SER A 18 -2.24 40.04 19.75
CA SER A 18 -2.11 38.66 20.23
C SER A 18 -1.53 38.66 21.65
N SER A 19 -2.27 38.09 22.60
CA SER A 19 -1.78 37.78 23.94
C SER A 19 -0.97 36.48 23.92
N THR A 20 0.34 36.57 24.06
CA THR A 20 1.23 35.43 24.30
C THR A 20 1.11 35.00 25.75
N ASN A 21 0.50 33.84 26.00
CA ASN A 21 0.71 33.12 27.26
C ASN A 21 1.94 32.24 27.09
N GLU A 22 3.02 32.59 27.79
CA GLU A 22 4.22 31.78 27.93
C GLU A 22 3.87 30.50 28.74
N SER A 23 3.86 29.37 28.04
CA SER A 23 4.00 28.05 28.64
C SER A 23 5.47 27.68 28.54
N SER A 24 6.11 27.46 29.68
CA SER A 24 7.47 26.93 29.78
C SER A 24 7.52 25.51 29.23
N ASP A 25 7.87 25.37 27.95
CA ASP A 25 8.12 24.07 27.33
C ASP A 25 9.63 23.82 27.25
N THR A 26 10.04 22.67 27.75
CA THR A 26 11.42 22.23 27.77
C THR A 26 11.82 21.76 26.38
N GLY A 27 12.44 22.64 25.60
CA GLY A 27 13.51 22.31 24.64
C GLY A 27 13.28 21.14 23.67
N ASN A 28 12.10 21.03 23.07
CA ASN A 28 11.92 20.32 21.81
C ASN A 28 11.70 21.40 20.74
N GLU A 29 12.66 21.60 19.83
CA GLU A 29 12.35 22.33 18.60
C GLU A 29 11.20 21.57 17.94
N LEU A 30 10.03 22.22 17.81
CA LEU A 30 8.91 21.65 17.09
C LEU A 30 9.39 21.40 15.65
N LYS A 31 9.65 20.13 15.29
CA LYS A 31 9.93 19.75 13.89
C LYS A 31 8.77 20.30 13.06
N GLU A 32 9.06 21.16 12.07
CA GLU A 32 8.02 21.71 11.21
C GLU A 32 7.35 20.58 10.41
N THR A 33 6.02 20.62 10.30
CA THR A 33 5.22 19.61 9.59
C THR A 33 4.32 20.25 8.54
N VAL A 34 4.04 19.52 7.46
CA VAL A 34 2.94 19.81 6.54
C VAL A 34 1.70 19.04 6.99
N ASN A 35 0.59 19.76 7.18
CA ASN A 35 -0.72 19.18 7.41
C ASN A 35 -1.75 19.98 6.60
N ASN A 36 -2.30 19.37 5.56
CA ASN A 36 -3.28 20.01 4.67
C ASN A 36 -4.74 19.76 5.08
N ASN A 37 -4.98 19.12 6.22
CA ASN A 37 -6.30 18.72 6.70
C ASN A 37 -7.10 17.92 5.64
N PHE A 38 -6.45 16.97 4.98
CA PHE A 38 -7.11 16.04 4.08
C PHE A 38 -8.23 15.26 4.81
N PRO A 39 -9.32 14.88 4.13
CA PRO A 39 -10.37 14.05 4.71
C PRO A 39 -9.82 12.73 5.28
N ASP A 40 -10.32 12.35 6.46
CA ASP A 40 -9.83 11.18 7.18
C ASP A 40 -10.25 9.85 6.52
N PHE A 41 -11.48 9.77 6.01
CA PHE A 41 -12.05 8.59 5.38
C PHE A 41 -13.21 8.97 4.45
N GLY A 42 -13.59 8.06 3.55
CA GLY A 42 -14.62 8.31 2.54
C GLY A 42 -15.98 7.71 2.85
N LYS A 43 -16.01 6.66 3.68
CA LYS A 43 -17.17 5.78 3.80
C LYS A 43 -17.48 5.53 5.27
N MET A 44 -18.69 5.89 5.69
CA MET A 44 -19.13 5.68 7.06
C MET A 44 -20.65 5.61 7.14
N ILE A 45 -21.15 4.93 8.17
CA ILE A 45 -22.54 5.05 8.61
C ILE A 45 -22.85 6.49 9.06
N SER A 46 -24.13 6.83 9.23
CA SER A 46 -24.49 8.18 9.69
C SER A 46 -23.93 8.47 11.10
N PRO A 47 -23.62 9.74 11.42
CA PRO A 47 -23.16 10.11 12.76
C PRO A 47 -24.14 9.72 13.88
N GLU A 48 -25.45 9.83 13.64
CA GLU A 48 -26.49 9.41 14.60
C GLU A 48 -26.42 7.90 14.86
N GLU A 49 -26.31 7.11 13.79
CA GLU A 49 -26.18 5.66 13.90
C GLU A 49 -24.90 5.26 14.61
N PHE A 50 -23.76 5.90 14.30
CA PHE A 50 -22.49 5.62 14.96
C PHE A 50 -22.54 5.93 16.46
N GLN A 51 -23.02 7.11 16.83
CA GLN A 51 -23.13 7.51 18.24
C GLN A 51 -24.06 6.60 19.04
N SER A 52 -25.14 6.11 18.40
CA SER A 52 -26.12 5.21 19.02
C SER A 52 -25.61 3.78 19.16
N LYS A 53 -25.03 3.20 18.10
CA LYS A 53 -24.62 1.79 18.05
C LYS A 53 -23.21 1.53 18.59
N TYR A 54 -22.32 2.51 18.51
CA TYR A 54 -20.91 2.39 18.89
C TYR A 54 -20.50 3.44 19.95
N PRO A 55 -21.22 3.54 21.08
CA PRO A 55 -20.95 4.57 22.08
C PRO A 55 -19.52 4.44 22.64
N GLY A 56 -18.78 5.56 22.62
CA GLY A 56 -17.40 5.63 23.11
C GLY A 56 -16.33 5.10 22.15
N LYS A 57 -16.71 4.53 20.99
CA LYS A 57 -15.76 4.22 19.93
C LYS A 57 -15.31 5.52 19.24
N LYS A 58 -14.07 5.52 18.75
CA LYS A 58 -13.52 6.61 17.94
C LYS A 58 -13.60 6.22 16.48
N VAL A 59 -13.78 7.23 15.65
CA VAL A 59 -13.69 7.13 14.20
C VAL A 59 -12.21 7.22 13.82
N PHE A 60 -11.84 6.57 12.72
CA PHE A 60 -10.52 6.70 12.12
C PHE A 60 -10.16 8.18 11.90
N LYS A 61 -8.89 8.48 12.11
CA LYS A 61 -8.27 9.76 11.78
C LYS A 61 -7.04 9.48 10.93
N LEU A 62 -6.80 10.28 9.90
CA LEU A 62 -5.59 10.22 9.10
C LEU A 62 -4.41 10.78 9.89
N SER A 63 -3.26 10.11 9.84
CA SER A 63 -2.02 10.58 10.45
C SER A 63 -1.24 11.33 9.38
N GLN A 64 -1.40 12.65 9.35
CA GLN A 64 -1.01 13.50 8.22
C GLN A 64 -0.15 14.71 8.61
N ASP A 65 0.48 14.65 9.79
CA ASP A 65 1.44 15.66 10.26
C ASP A 65 2.84 15.36 9.68
N TYR A 66 2.97 15.37 8.35
CA TYR A 66 4.18 14.89 7.66
C TYR A 66 5.40 15.81 7.95
N PRO A 67 6.57 15.27 8.34
CA PRO A 67 7.73 16.08 8.74
C PRO A 67 8.41 16.77 7.55
N LEU A 68 8.71 18.07 7.66
CA LEU A 68 9.43 18.82 6.62
C LEU A 68 10.95 18.60 6.66
N THR A 69 11.46 18.02 7.74
CA THR A 69 12.89 17.76 7.94
C THR A 69 13.15 16.27 7.75
N LEU A 70 14.10 15.95 6.87
CA LEU A 70 14.60 14.59 6.71
C LEU A 70 15.24 14.13 8.03
N PRO A 71 14.85 12.97 8.60
CA PRO A 71 15.50 12.43 9.79
C PRO A 71 17.01 12.23 9.58
N ASP A 72 17.79 12.35 10.65
CA ASP A 72 19.26 12.20 10.60
C ASP A 72 19.66 10.74 10.38
N ASP A 73 20.86 10.51 9.82
CA ASP A 73 21.39 9.14 9.62
C ASP A 73 21.50 8.34 10.94
N SER A 74 21.63 9.01 12.09
CA SER A 74 21.59 8.37 13.42
C SER A 74 20.22 7.82 13.80
N GLU A 75 19.16 8.20 13.09
CA GLU A 75 17.79 7.69 13.26
C GLU A 75 17.49 6.49 12.33
N LEU A 76 18.47 6.05 11.51
CA LEU A 76 18.31 4.90 10.63
C LEU A 76 17.96 3.62 11.43
N PRO A 77 17.02 2.79 10.95
CA PRO A 77 16.63 1.57 11.66
C PRO A 77 17.80 0.59 11.84
N GLU A 78 18.01 0.11 13.07
CA GLU A 78 19.15 -0.77 13.41
C GLU A 78 19.18 -2.08 12.61
N PHE A 79 18.01 -2.58 12.17
CA PHE A 79 17.90 -3.80 11.36
C PHE A 79 18.62 -3.68 10.01
N LEU A 80 18.93 -2.46 9.54
CA LEU A 80 19.75 -2.24 8.33
C LEU A 80 21.19 -2.76 8.49
N ASN A 81 21.61 -3.15 9.69
CA ASN A 81 22.87 -3.85 9.92
C ASN A 81 22.77 -5.38 9.72
N ILE A 82 21.56 -5.94 9.64
CA ILE A 82 21.33 -7.37 9.42
C ILE A 82 21.35 -7.64 7.91
N PRO A 83 22.15 -8.60 7.40
CA PRO A 83 22.16 -8.94 5.97
C PRO A 83 20.81 -9.55 5.55
N PHE A 84 20.11 -8.90 4.61
CA PHE A 84 18.86 -9.46 4.08
C PHE A 84 19.13 -10.54 3.01
N ASP A 85 20.26 -10.47 2.29
CA ASP A 85 20.56 -11.29 1.13
C ASP A 85 21.32 -12.60 1.47
N GLU A 86 21.61 -12.83 2.74
CA GLU A 86 22.26 -14.06 3.23
C GLU A 86 21.21 -15.08 3.70
N ASP A 87 21.42 -16.37 3.38
CA ASP A 87 20.45 -17.44 3.67
C ASP A 87 20.24 -17.64 5.18
N GLU A 88 21.27 -17.36 5.98
CA GLU A 88 21.26 -17.49 7.43
C GLU A 88 20.59 -16.33 8.15
N HIS A 89 20.53 -15.14 7.52
CA HIS A 89 20.15 -13.89 8.19
C HIS A 89 18.87 -13.24 7.67
N TRP A 90 18.36 -13.62 6.49
CA TRP A 90 17.18 -12.96 5.94
C TRP A 90 15.94 -13.07 6.83
N MET A 91 15.77 -14.19 7.53
CA MET A 91 14.68 -14.39 8.51
C MET A 91 14.84 -13.47 9.73
N GLU A 92 16.08 -13.23 10.16
CA GLU A 92 16.39 -12.28 11.24
C GLU A 92 16.03 -10.86 10.78
N TYR A 93 16.43 -10.48 9.56
CA TYR A 93 16.13 -9.17 8.97
C TYR A 93 14.63 -8.92 8.88
N ILE A 94 13.86 -9.80 8.23
CA ILE A 94 12.41 -9.58 8.02
C ILE A 94 11.64 -9.52 9.35
N ASN A 95 11.98 -10.38 10.32
CA ASN A 95 11.35 -10.30 11.64
C ASN A 95 11.72 -9.01 12.38
N ALA A 96 12.97 -8.54 12.27
CA ALA A 96 13.37 -7.26 12.86
C ALA A 96 12.64 -6.06 12.22
N VAL A 97 12.34 -6.11 10.91
CA VAL A 97 11.50 -5.09 10.26
C VAL A 97 10.06 -5.13 10.79
N ARG A 98 9.46 -6.31 10.95
CA ARG A 98 8.13 -6.45 11.56
C ARG A 98 8.10 -5.90 12.98
N ASP A 99 9.10 -6.25 13.77
CA ASP A 99 9.18 -5.83 15.17
C ASP A 99 9.36 -4.29 15.24
N TYR A 100 10.16 -3.69 14.35
CA TYR A 100 10.24 -2.24 14.16
C TYR A 100 8.88 -1.62 13.80
N SER A 101 8.12 -2.24 12.89
CA SER A 101 6.78 -1.80 12.51
C SER A 101 5.77 -1.86 13.66
N PHE A 102 5.90 -2.85 14.54
CA PHE A 102 4.93 -3.14 15.60
C PHE A 102 5.21 -2.46 16.93
N GLU A 103 6.47 -2.14 17.22
CA GLU A 103 6.87 -1.52 18.48
C GLU A 103 6.13 -0.18 18.70
N GLY A 104 5.30 -0.14 19.75
CA GLY A 104 4.44 0.99 20.10
C GLY A 104 3.10 1.05 19.36
N MET A 105 2.89 0.22 18.33
CA MET A 105 1.65 0.17 17.54
C MET A 105 0.67 -0.88 18.07
N ILE A 106 1.15 -2.02 18.56
CA ILE A 106 0.29 -3.09 19.11
C ILE A 106 -0.52 -2.56 20.30
N GLU A 107 0.09 -1.81 21.22
CA GLU A 107 -0.54 -1.32 22.44
C GLU A 107 -1.64 -0.30 22.19
N VAL A 108 -1.63 0.32 21.01
CA VAL A 108 -2.58 1.35 20.61
C VAL A 108 -3.54 0.87 19.52
N ASP A 109 -3.59 -0.44 19.27
CA ASP A 109 -4.43 -1.07 18.24
C ASP A 109 -4.19 -0.45 16.85
N PHE A 110 -2.92 -0.23 16.54
CA PHE A 110 -2.45 0.38 15.29
C PHE A 110 -3.04 1.77 14.98
N VAL A 111 -3.54 2.48 15.99
CA VAL A 111 -3.90 3.89 15.86
C VAL A 111 -2.62 4.74 15.85
N ALA A 112 -2.10 5.01 14.65
CA ALA A 112 -0.81 5.66 14.40
C ALA A 112 -0.53 6.90 15.28
N GLN A 113 -1.52 7.78 15.45
CA GLN A 113 -1.38 9.03 16.23
C GLN A 113 -1.19 8.82 17.73
N LYS A 114 -1.39 7.60 18.22
CA LYS A 114 -1.23 7.25 19.63
C LYS A 114 0.10 6.55 19.91
N SER A 115 0.83 6.11 18.88
CA SER A 115 2.15 5.52 19.05
C SER A 115 3.05 6.50 19.82
N LYS A 116 3.74 5.97 20.83
CA LYS A 116 4.67 6.73 21.70
C LYS A 116 6.13 6.50 21.34
N VAL A 117 6.39 5.51 20.49
CA VAL A 117 7.74 5.05 20.14
C VAL A 117 8.23 5.76 18.89
N ARG A 118 7.41 5.77 17.85
CA ARG A 118 7.71 6.38 16.55
C ARG A 118 6.46 6.89 15.88
N ASN A 119 6.61 7.95 15.11
CA ASN A 119 5.51 8.49 14.32
C ASN A 119 5.28 7.62 13.08
N TRP A 120 4.01 7.33 12.82
CA TRP A 120 3.54 6.67 11.62
C TRP A 120 2.55 7.56 10.91
N TYR A 121 2.63 7.58 9.59
CA TYR A 121 1.81 8.42 8.72
C TYR A 121 0.97 7.56 7.78
N HIS A 122 -0.13 8.12 7.30
CA HIS A 122 -1.01 7.47 6.33
C HIS A 122 -0.94 8.22 5.00
N MET A 123 -1.09 7.52 3.87
CA MET A 123 -1.24 8.16 2.56
C MET A 123 -2.55 8.96 2.50
N PRO A 124 -2.56 10.24 2.06
CA PRO A 124 -3.80 10.97 1.88
C PRO A 124 -4.56 10.48 0.64
N TRP A 125 -5.74 11.04 0.38
CA TRP A 125 -6.57 10.74 -0.81
C TRP A 125 -7.13 9.31 -0.95
N MET A 126 -6.73 8.37 -0.08
CA MET A 126 -7.32 7.02 -0.03
C MET A 126 -8.82 6.99 0.35
N HIS A 127 -9.41 8.13 0.71
CA HIS A 127 -10.84 8.28 0.98
C HIS A 127 -11.68 8.40 -0.30
N TRP A 128 -11.07 8.77 -1.42
CA TRP A 128 -11.79 9.14 -2.63
C TRP A 128 -12.34 7.93 -3.41
N GLY A 129 -13.43 8.13 -4.14
CA GLY A 129 -14.00 7.16 -5.06
C GLY A 129 -14.70 5.93 -4.44
N PRO A 130 -15.09 4.95 -5.27
CA PRO A 130 -15.79 3.73 -4.82
C PRO A 130 -14.95 2.85 -3.87
N GLN A 131 -13.62 2.84 -4.03
CA GLN A 131 -12.69 2.07 -3.20
C GLN A 131 -12.36 2.74 -1.87
N GLY A 132 -12.87 3.96 -1.64
CA GLY A 132 -12.49 4.83 -0.54
C GLY A 132 -12.48 4.16 0.84
N SER A 133 -11.54 4.62 1.67
CA SER A 133 -11.33 4.14 3.03
C SER A 133 -12.57 4.25 3.91
N GLU A 134 -12.73 3.28 4.80
CA GLU A 134 -13.85 3.23 5.75
C GLU A 134 -13.53 3.90 7.09
N GLY A 135 -14.56 4.34 7.81
CA GLY A 135 -14.40 5.22 8.98
C GLY A 135 -14.12 4.53 10.33
N PHE A 136 -14.14 3.19 10.46
CA PHE A 136 -13.83 2.54 11.74
C PHE A 136 -12.32 2.47 11.99
N HIS A 137 -11.56 2.00 11.01
CA HIS A 137 -10.13 1.75 11.10
C HIS A 137 -9.34 2.31 9.90
N GLY A 138 -10.00 2.91 8.90
CA GLY A 138 -9.32 3.55 7.77
C GLY A 138 -9.00 2.58 6.63
N LEU A 139 -9.57 1.38 6.63
CA LEU A 139 -9.25 0.37 5.63
C LEU A 139 -9.79 0.75 4.24
N ALA A 140 -8.94 0.74 3.21
CA ALA A 140 -9.32 0.92 1.80
C ALA A 140 -9.51 -0.44 1.11
N LYS A 141 -10.40 -0.51 0.11
CA LYS A 141 -10.69 -1.75 -0.62
C LYS A 141 -9.56 -2.05 -1.62
N GLU A 142 -9.08 -3.28 -1.66
CA GLU A 142 -7.89 -3.68 -2.42
C GLU A 142 -8.21 -4.63 -3.57
N ALA A 143 -8.42 -5.90 -3.26
CA ALA A 143 -8.47 -6.98 -4.22
C ALA A 143 -9.51 -8.04 -3.84
N GLU A 144 -9.80 -8.88 -4.81
CA GLU A 144 -10.57 -10.12 -4.65
C GLU A 144 -9.68 -11.21 -4.09
N ILE A 145 -10.26 -12.10 -3.30
CA ILE A 145 -9.70 -13.40 -2.99
C ILE A 145 -10.54 -14.42 -3.75
N GLY A 146 -9.95 -15.01 -4.78
CA GLY A 146 -10.65 -15.98 -5.63
C GLY A 146 -10.85 -17.33 -4.93
N PRO A 147 -11.76 -18.19 -5.43
CA PRO A 147 -11.93 -19.54 -4.90
C PRO A 147 -10.60 -20.31 -4.84
N TYR A 148 -10.39 -21.04 -3.74
CA TYR A 148 -9.26 -21.91 -3.49
C TYR A 148 -7.89 -21.23 -3.31
N GLN A 149 -7.86 -19.90 -3.29
CA GLN A 149 -6.65 -19.11 -3.15
C GLN A 149 -6.03 -19.25 -1.75
N LEU A 150 -6.86 -19.27 -0.70
CA LEU A 150 -6.39 -19.35 0.69
C LEU A 150 -6.31 -20.78 1.23
N GLY A 151 -6.85 -21.75 0.51
CA GLY A 151 -6.80 -23.16 0.88
C GLY A 151 -7.88 -24.01 0.20
N PRO A 152 -7.85 -25.34 0.37
CA PRO A 152 -8.75 -26.26 -0.33
C PRO A 152 -10.22 -26.17 0.11
N ASN A 153 -10.50 -25.60 1.28
CA ASN A 153 -11.85 -25.50 1.83
C ASN A 153 -12.53 -24.15 1.52
N GLN A 154 -11.77 -23.14 1.06
CA GLN A 154 -12.30 -21.84 0.69
C GLN A 154 -12.82 -21.90 -0.75
N THR A 155 -14.13 -22.03 -0.91
CA THR A 155 -14.78 -22.18 -2.23
C THR A 155 -15.47 -20.91 -2.71
N GLU A 156 -15.76 -19.99 -1.80
CA GLU A 156 -16.45 -18.73 -2.09
C GLU A 156 -15.46 -17.57 -2.29
N GLU A 157 -15.85 -16.55 -3.04
CA GLU A 157 -15.05 -15.32 -3.20
C GLU A 157 -15.08 -14.47 -1.92
N HIS A 158 -13.94 -13.87 -1.59
CA HIS A 158 -13.79 -12.95 -0.47
C HIS A 158 -13.13 -11.64 -0.93
N GLN A 159 -12.98 -10.70 -0.01
CA GLN A 159 -12.44 -9.37 -0.28
C GLN A 159 -11.28 -9.06 0.63
N THR A 160 -10.38 -8.22 0.14
CA THR A 160 -9.28 -7.66 0.91
C THR A 160 -9.49 -6.17 1.11
N TYR A 161 -9.27 -5.72 2.35
CA TYR A 161 -9.18 -4.31 2.71
C TYR A 161 -7.90 -4.06 3.51
N ALA A 162 -7.30 -2.88 3.37
CA ALA A 162 -5.99 -2.65 3.95
C ALA A 162 -5.74 -1.21 4.41
N LEU A 163 -4.76 -1.06 5.29
CA LEU A 163 -4.22 0.23 5.74
C LEU A 163 -2.69 0.19 5.70
N GLY A 164 -2.11 1.22 5.09
CA GLY A 164 -0.66 1.42 4.97
C GLY A 164 -0.14 2.46 5.96
N PHE A 165 1.06 2.22 6.48
CA PHE A 165 1.75 3.04 7.47
C PHE A 165 3.15 3.37 6.98
N TYR A 166 3.51 4.65 7.06
CA TYR A 166 4.74 5.24 6.54
C TYR A 166 5.55 5.78 7.73
N ASN A 167 6.82 5.37 7.89
CA ASN A 167 7.65 5.88 9.00
C ASN A 167 8.10 7.34 8.76
N GLU A 168 8.91 7.93 9.66
CA GLU A 168 9.37 9.33 9.52
C GLU A 168 10.11 9.63 8.23
N PHE A 169 10.96 8.71 7.75
CA PHE A 169 11.70 8.86 6.49
C PHE A 169 10.75 8.93 5.29
N ALA A 170 9.75 8.04 5.23
CA ALA A 170 8.72 8.13 4.21
C ALA A 170 7.82 9.36 4.37
N GLY A 171 7.49 9.72 5.62
CA GLY A 171 6.72 10.91 5.95
C GLY A 171 7.38 12.18 5.41
N TYR A 172 8.72 12.26 5.41
CA TYR A 172 9.44 13.37 4.79
C TYR A 172 9.16 13.50 3.29
N THR A 173 9.19 12.40 2.55
CA THR A 173 8.84 12.39 1.12
C THR A 173 7.38 12.78 0.91
N LEU A 174 6.46 12.32 1.76
CA LEU A 174 5.05 12.75 1.71
C LEU A 174 4.91 14.26 1.99
N ALA A 175 5.72 14.82 2.89
CA ALA A 175 5.73 16.27 3.14
C ALA A 175 6.22 17.06 1.93
N GLN A 176 7.21 16.54 1.17
CA GLN A 176 7.67 17.18 -0.06
C GLN A 176 6.59 17.12 -1.15
N MET A 177 5.96 15.96 -1.32
CA MET A 177 4.90 15.73 -2.30
C MET A 177 3.69 16.62 -2.03
N TRP A 178 3.22 16.67 -0.79
CA TRP A 178 2.01 17.38 -0.41
C TRP A 178 2.30 18.75 0.22
N LYS A 179 3.46 19.35 -0.05
CA LYS A 179 3.82 20.65 0.54
C LYS A 179 2.77 21.75 0.25
N ASP A 180 2.18 21.69 -0.94
CA ASP A 180 0.98 22.40 -1.31
C ASP A 180 -0.14 21.37 -1.54
N GLY A 181 -1.14 21.36 -0.65
CA GLY A 181 -2.26 20.42 -0.73
C GLY A 181 -3.13 20.56 -1.98
N ASP A 182 -3.10 21.72 -2.65
CA ASP A 182 -3.85 21.98 -3.88
C ASP A 182 -3.03 21.73 -5.16
N ASN A 183 -1.70 21.53 -5.02
CA ASN A 183 -0.77 21.30 -6.12
C ASN A 183 0.35 20.33 -5.67
N PRO A 184 0.05 19.03 -5.52
CA PRO A 184 1.07 18.06 -5.15
C PRO A 184 2.20 18.00 -6.18
N ASP A 185 3.42 17.73 -5.70
CA ASP A 185 4.58 17.49 -6.55
C ASP A 185 4.75 15.98 -6.82
N PRO A 186 4.36 15.49 -8.01
CA PRO A 186 4.52 14.09 -8.36
C PRO A 186 5.98 13.67 -8.52
N TYR A 187 6.94 14.60 -8.62
CA TYR A 187 8.38 14.30 -8.73
C TYR A 187 9.05 14.06 -7.37
N ALA A 188 8.33 14.17 -6.26
CA ALA A 188 8.87 13.88 -4.93
C ALA A 188 9.42 12.45 -4.80
N THR A 189 8.87 11.51 -5.55
CA THR A 189 9.29 10.09 -5.58
C THR A 189 10.11 9.70 -6.82
N GLN A 190 10.45 10.65 -7.69
CA GLN A 190 11.28 10.42 -8.89
C GLN A 190 12.75 10.79 -8.63
N GLU A 191 13.70 10.11 -9.29
CA GLU A 191 15.11 10.48 -9.29
C GLU A 191 15.29 11.96 -9.72
N PRO A 192 16.09 12.78 -9.02
CA PRO A 192 17.08 12.45 -7.97
C PRO A 192 16.54 12.36 -6.54
N ASN A 193 15.23 12.46 -6.33
CA ASN A 193 14.59 12.37 -5.01
C ASN A 193 14.32 10.91 -4.64
N GLY A 194 13.05 10.46 -4.65
CA GLY A 194 12.65 9.14 -4.19
C GLY A 194 12.39 9.10 -2.68
N PHE A 195 12.00 7.94 -2.18
CA PHE A 195 11.99 7.70 -0.74
C PHE A 195 13.44 7.57 -0.22
N PRO A 196 13.81 8.26 0.87
CA PRO A 196 15.16 8.20 1.40
C PRO A 196 15.45 6.85 2.06
N VAL A 197 16.74 6.51 2.16
CA VAL A 197 17.23 5.35 2.91
C VAL A 197 16.68 5.37 4.34
N GLY A 198 16.29 4.20 4.85
CA GLY A 198 15.62 4.08 6.15
C GLY A 198 14.10 4.21 6.07
N THR A 199 13.54 4.51 4.90
CA THR A 199 12.10 4.40 4.67
C THR A 199 11.63 2.98 4.94
N VAL A 200 10.60 2.87 5.77
CA VAL A 200 9.82 1.65 6.01
C VAL A 200 8.36 1.98 5.76
N ILE A 201 7.75 1.22 4.87
CA ILE A 201 6.31 1.22 4.67
C ILE A 201 5.83 -0.17 5.02
N PHE A 202 4.83 -0.27 5.89
CA PHE A 202 4.15 -1.54 6.14
C PHE A 202 2.65 -1.41 5.95
N LYS A 203 2.02 -2.51 5.55
CA LYS A 203 0.60 -2.56 5.25
C LYS A 203 -0.01 -3.75 5.98
N LEU A 204 -1.14 -3.53 6.64
CA LEU A 204 -1.95 -4.61 7.20
C LEU A 204 -3.15 -4.85 6.28
N LEU A 205 -3.34 -6.10 5.89
CA LEU A 205 -4.40 -6.54 5.00
C LEU A 205 -5.34 -7.46 5.75
N PHE A 206 -6.63 -7.20 5.62
CA PHE A 206 -7.70 -7.93 6.28
C PHE A 206 -8.67 -8.52 5.27
N THR A 207 -9.24 -9.67 5.60
CA THR A 207 -10.24 -10.38 4.78
C THR A 207 -11.55 -10.58 5.52
N ASP A 208 -12.65 -10.71 4.79
CA ASP A 208 -13.94 -11.17 5.32
C ASP A 208 -14.11 -12.70 5.31
N ALA A 209 -13.09 -13.45 4.88
CA ALA A 209 -13.02 -14.91 5.06
C ALA A 209 -12.77 -15.29 6.52
N ASP A 210 -13.33 -16.41 6.97
CA ASP A 210 -13.22 -16.87 8.36
C ASP A 210 -12.65 -18.30 8.49
N GLU A 211 -12.55 -18.79 9.73
CA GLU A 211 -11.98 -20.12 10.04
C GLU A 211 -12.78 -21.31 9.47
N SER A 212 -14.03 -21.11 9.05
CA SER A 212 -14.84 -22.17 8.46
C SER A 212 -14.38 -22.54 7.05
N GLU A 213 -13.74 -21.60 6.35
CA GLU A 213 -13.18 -21.77 5.01
C GLU A 213 -11.64 -21.78 5.02
N VAL A 214 -11.01 -21.01 5.91
CA VAL A 214 -9.56 -20.82 5.97
C VAL A 214 -9.02 -21.20 7.36
N ASP A 215 -8.51 -22.43 7.47
CA ASP A 215 -8.27 -23.08 8.76
C ASP A 215 -7.26 -22.38 9.69
N TYR A 216 -6.37 -21.54 9.14
CA TYR A 216 -5.35 -20.80 9.88
C TYR A 216 -5.82 -19.42 10.33
N LEU A 217 -7.04 -19.00 9.96
CA LEU A 217 -7.72 -17.81 10.49
C LEU A 217 -8.41 -18.05 11.84
N VAL A 218 -8.18 -19.22 12.47
CA VAL A 218 -8.54 -19.44 13.88
C VAL A 218 -7.88 -18.38 14.78
N ASN A 219 -8.51 -17.98 15.87
CA ASN A 219 -8.03 -16.92 16.78
C ASN A 219 -7.61 -15.62 16.05
N PRO A 220 -8.42 -15.01 15.18
CA PRO A 220 -7.98 -13.90 14.35
C PRO A 220 -7.73 -12.62 15.16
N MET A 221 -6.84 -11.74 14.67
CA MET A 221 -6.93 -10.31 14.97
C MET A 221 -8.07 -9.75 14.13
N THR A 222 -9.08 -9.15 14.78
CA THR A 222 -10.31 -8.75 14.11
C THR A 222 -10.60 -7.28 14.33
N TRP A 223 -10.99 -6.61 13.25
CA TRP A 223 -11.58 -5.28 13.27
C TRP A 223 -12.98 -5.31 12.66
N ASP A 224 -13.91 -4.55 13.22
CA ASP A 224 -15.16 -4.23 12.51
C ASP A 224 -14.86 -3.16 11.47
N ALA A 225 -15.33 -3.35 10.24
CA ALA A 225 -15.11 -2.40 9.14
C ALA A 225 -16.38 -2.19 8.31
N TYR A 226 -16.56 -0.97 7.79
CA TYR A 226 -17.67 -0.63 6.91
C TYR A 226 -17.31 -0.90 5.44
N ILE A 227 -17.67 -2.09 4.97
CA ILE A 227 -17.21 -2.67 3.69
C ILE A 227 -18.38 -3.06 2.79
N THR A 228 -18.11 -3.30 1.50
CA THR A 228 -19.11 -3.90 0.60
C THR A 228 -19.55 -5.29 1.07
N PRO A 229 -20.80 -5.73 0.82
CA PRO A 229 -21.26 -7.05 1.26
C PRO A 229 -20.49 -8.25 0.67
N SER A 230 -20.03 -8.10 -0.56
CA SER A 230 -19.31 -9.12 -1.34
C SER A 230 -18.34 -8.47 -2.35
N TRP A 231 -17.47 -9.28 -2.96
CA TRP A 231 -16.81 -8.87 -4.19
C TRP A 231 -17.84 -8.65 -5.29
N ASN A 232 -17.70 -7.54 -6.01
CA ASN A 232 -18.60 -7.12 -7.09
C ASN A 232 -17.79 -6.36 -8.13
N ASN A 233 -16.71 -6.99 -8.63
CA ASN A 233 -15.76 -6.39 -9.57
C ASN A 233 -15.23 -5.04 -9.09
N GLY A 234 -14.92 -4.95 -7.79
CA GLY A 234 -14.50 -3.71 -7.16
C GLY A 234 -15.60 -2.68 -6.89
N LEU A 235 -16.79 -2.75 -7.51
CA LEU A 235 -17.82 -1.71 -7.36
C LEU A 235 -18.34 -1.56 -5.93
N ASP A 236 -18.77 -0.35 -5.58
CA ASP A 236 -19.43 -0.02 -4.32
C ASP A 236 -20.96 -0.04 -4.52
N THR A 237 -21.62 -1.11 -4.06
CA THR A 237 -23.08 -1.31 -4.15
C THR A 237 -23.80 -0.97 -2.84
N GLY A 238 -23.16 -0.15 -2.00
CA GLY A 238 -23.54 0.03 -0.61
C GLY A 238 -22.67 -0.83 0.29
N ARG A 239 -22.62 -0.45 1.56
CA ARG A 239 -21.72 -1.04 2.54
C ARG A 239 -22.46 -1.47 3.80
N ILE A 240 -21.89 -2.45 4.49
CA ILE A 240 -22.36 -3.01 5.75
C ILE A 240 -21.16 -3.17 6.68
N ILE A 241 -21.44 -3.29 7.98
CA ILE A 241 -20.39 -3.53 8.97
C ILE A 241 -20.18 -5.04 9.07
N LYS A 242 -18.96 -5.49 8.78
CA LYS A 242 -18.55 -6.90 8.91
C LYS A 242 -17.26 -7.00 9.75
N PRO A 243 -17.08 -8.11 10.48
CA PRO A 243 -15.76 -8.43 11.01
C PRO A 243 -14.80 -8.70 9.85
N MET A 244 -13.60 -8.15 9.96
CA MET A 244 -12.49 -8.32 9.05
C MET A 244 -11.31 -8.90 9.83
N HIS A 245 -10.67 -9.93 9.30
CA HIS A 245 -9.62 -10.70 9.96
C HIS A 245 -8.26 -10.45 9.31
N LEU A 246 -7.24 -10.14 10.10
CA LEU A 246 -5.88 -9.95 9.61
C LEU A 246 -5.42 -11.22 8.89
N ILE A 247 -5.04 -11.09 7.62
CA ILE A 247 -4.63 -12.22 6.76
C ILE A 247 -3.18 -12.09 6.31
N GLN A 248 -2.72 -10.86 6.07
CA GLN A 248 -1.41 -10.58 5.49
C GLN A 248 -0.85 -9.28 6.04
N MET A 249 0.48 -9.21 6.09
CA MET A 249 1.22 -7.97 6.25
C MET A 249 2.28 -7.89 5.16
N ASP A 250 2.40 -6.73 4.53
CA ASP A 250 3.47 -6.43 3.59
C ASP A 250 4.38 -5.36 4.17
N ILE A 251 5.66 -5.44 3.82
CA ILE A 251 6.67 -4.44 4.12
C ILE A 251 7.45 -4.09 2.85
N MET A 252 7.90 -2.85 2.77
CA MET A 252 8.96 -2.43 1.86
C MET A 252 9.93 -1.52 2.60
N VAL A 253 11.21 -1.76 2.39
CA VAL A 253 12.30 -1.03 3.05
C VAL A 253 13.25 -0.46 2.00
N ARG A 254 13.51 0.84 2.07
CA ARG A 254 14.57 1.48 1.27
C ARG A 254 15.91 1.17 1.91
N ASP A 255 16.53 0.09 1.41
CA ASP A 255 17.84 -0.39 1.83
C ASP A 255 18.85 -0.23 0.67
N PRO A 256 19.88 0.63 0.82
CA PRO A 256 20.83 0.91 -0.25
C PRO A 256 21.69 -0.31 -0.61
N ARG A 257 21.76 -1.34 0.25
CA ARG A 257 22.47 -2.58 -0.08
C ARG A 257 21.76 -3.34 -1.20
N ALA A 258 20.47 -3.07 -1.45
CA ALA A 258 19.73 -3.59 -2.60
C ALA A 258 20.07 -2.88 -3.93
N ASP A 259 20.79 -1.75 -3.91
CA ASP A 259 21.18 -1.03 -5.13
C ASP A 259 22.09 -1.91 -6.02
N LYS A 260 22.89 -2.81 -5.44
CA LYS A 260 23.74 -3.76 -6.19
C LYS A 260 22.94 -4.77 -7.03
N TYR A 261 21.66 -4.93 -6.72
CA TYR A 261 20.72 -5.74 -7.49
C TYR A 261 19.92 -4.92 -8.50
N GLY A 262 20.06 -3.59 -8.49
CA GLY A 262 19.39 -2.69 -9.42
C GLY A 262 18.01 -2.25 -8.97
N THR A 263 17.64 -2.41 -7.70
CA THR A 263 16.29 -2.09 -7.19
C THR A 263 16.30 -1.04 -6.10
N GLY A 264 17.19 -1.16 -5.10
CA GLY A 264 17.22 -0.29 -3.93
C GLY A 264 16.12 -0.54 -2.90
N TRP A 265 15.27 -1.54 -3.11
CA TRP A 265 14.20 -1.90 -2.19
C TRP A 265 14.26 -3.36 -1.79
N VAL A 266 13.91 -3.64 -0.54
CA VAL A 266 13.65 -4.97 -0.02
C VAL A 266 12.17 -5.06 0.33
N PHE A 267 11.47 -5.95 -0.35
CA PHE A 267 10.08 -6.29 -0.11
C PHE A 267 10.01 -7.51 0.81
N GLY A 268 8.95 -7.58 1.62
CA GLY A 268 8.68 -8.73 2.45
C GLY A 268 7.19 -8.89 2.68
N THR A 269 6.76 -10.13 2.82
CA THR A 269 5.35 -10.48 3.06
C THR A 269 5.24 -11.49 4.17
N PHE A 270 4.17 -11.41 4.94
CA PHE A 270 3.81 -12.28 6.03
C PHE A 270 2.39 -12.83 5.86
N CYS A 271 2.18 -14.07 6.25
CA CYS A 271 0.87 -14.71 6.30
C CYS A 271 0.45 -14.88 7.77
N TYR A 272 -0.81 -14.59 8.07
CA TYR A 272 -1.37 -14.84 9.40
C TYR A 272 -1.47 -16.35 9.68
N ASN A 273 -1.10 -16.79 10.87
CA ASN A 273 -1.43 -18.13 11.34
C ASN A 273 -1.83 -18.15 12.82
N GLY A 274 -3.12 -18.04 13.09
CA GLY A 274 -3.61 -17.99 14.46
C GLY A 274 -3.63 -19.35 15.18
N LYS A 275 -3.13 -20.43 14.55
CA LYS A 275 -2.73 -21.64 15.28
C LYS A 275 -1.51 -21.39 16.19
N LEU A 276 -0.77 -20.30 15.96
CA LEU A 276 0.37 -19.86 16.76
C LEU A 276 0.00 -18.86 17.87
N ASN A 277 -1.29 -18.75 18.22
CA ASN A 277 -1.79 -17.68 19.07
C ASN A 277 -1.16 -17.62 20.46
N ASP A 278 -0.81 -18.75 21.07
CA ASP A 278 -0.16 -18.83 22.39
C ASP A 278 -0.79 -17.92 23.47
N GLY A 279 -2.13 -17.85 23.49
CA GLY A 279 -2.89 -17.03 24.45
C GLY A 279 -2.89 -15.52 24.18
N LYS A 280 -2.39 -15.05 23.04
CA LYS A 280 -2.47 -13.63 22.63
C LYS A 280 -3.92 -13.19 22.42
N GLU A 281 -4.20 -11.95 22.77
CA GLU A 281 -5.52 -11.34 22.70
C GLU A 281 -5.46 -9.98 21.99
N GLY A 282 -6.58 -9.56 21.40
CA GLY A 282 -6.69 -8.28 20.71
C GLY A 282 -5.61 -8.08 19.64
N SER A 283 -5.02 -6.88 19.60
CA SER A 283 -4.02 -6.48 18.62
C SER A 283 -2.68 -7.22 18.77
N MET A 284 -2.41 -7.82 19.93
CA MET A 284 -1.23 -8.67 20.14
C MET A 284 -1.24 -9.88 19.21
N ARG A 285 -2.42 -10.30 18.74
CA ARG A 285 -2.56 -11.38 17.75
C ARG A 285 -1.88 -11.06 16.42
N ALA A 286 -1.57 -9.80 16.11
CA ALA A 286 -0.75 -9.44 14.95
C ALA A 286 0.61 -10.17 14.91
N GLU A 287 1.17 -10.52 16.07
CA GLU A 287 2.41 -11.31 16.16
C GLU A 287 2.28 -12.76 15.66
N ASN A 288 1.08 -13.20 15.30
CA ASN A 288 0.87 -14.49 14.63
C ASN A 288 1.20 -14.44 13.13
N LEU A 289 1.61 -13.29 12.61
CA LEU A 289 2.16 -13.13 11.26
C LEU A 289 3.51 -13.84 11.13
N VAL A 290 3.56 -14.80 10.21
CA VAL A 290 4.73 -15.61 9.88
C VAL A 290 5.32 -15.13 8.55
N PRO A 291 6.63 -14.89 8.43
CA PRO A 291 7.24 -14.51 7.16
C PRO A 291 6.92 -15.54 6.06
N VAL A 292 6.40 -15.06 4.93
CA VAL A 292 6.34 -15.80 3.67
C VAL A 292 7.72 -15.77 3.02
N GLY A 293 8.32 -14.59 2.91
CA GLY A 293 9.62 -14.41 2.27
C GLY A 293 10.01 -12.95 2.10
N ILE A 294 11.19 -12.74 1.51
CA ILE A 294 11.68 -11.44 1.04
C ILE A 294 12.01 -11.48 -0.45
N GLN A 295 11.94 -10.32 -1.09
CA GLN A 295 12.35 -10.11 -2.47
C GLN A 295 13.07 -8.77 -2.61
N PHE A 296 14.23 -8.78 -3.26
CA PHE A 296 15.05 -7.58 -3.47
C PHE A 296 15.55 -7.48 -4.93
N GLY A 297 14.95 -8.29 -5.79
CA GLY A 297 15.05 -8.29 -7.24
C GLY A 297 14.12 -9.36 -7.84
N ASN A 298 13.94 -9.29 -9.15
CA ASN A 298 13.07 -10.16 -9.93
C ASN A 298 13.81 -11.36 -10.55
N ASP A 299 15.10 -11.56 -10.31
CA ASP A 299 15.90 -12.66 -10.90
C ASP A 299 15.64 -12.81 -12.42
N PRO A 300 15.93 -11.79 -13.27
CA PRO A 300 15.51 -11.78 -14.68
C PRO A 300 16.08 -12.93 -15.53
N GLN A 301 17.12 -13.59 -15.05
CA GLN A 301 17.73 -14.75 -15.72
C GLN A 301 16.99 -16.06 -15.45
N ASP A 302 16.17 -16.12 -14.40
CA ASP A 302 15.36 -17.30 -14.08
C ASP A 302 14.01 -17.25 -14.80
N THR A 303 13.89 -18.09 -15.82
CA THR A 303 12.70 -18.23 -16.68
C THR A 303 11.85 -19.45 -16.33
N THR A 304 12.04 -20.02 -15.14
CA THR A 304 11.31 -21.20 -14.68
C THR A 304 9.81 -20.90 -14.62
N ASN A 305 9.04 -21.60 -15.46
CA ASN A 305 7.62 -21.33 -15.64
C ASN A 305 6.74 -22.37 -14.93
N PHE A 306 6.31 -22.02 -13.72
CA PHE A 306 5.22 -22.67 -13.01
C PHE A 306 4.45 -21.65 -12.17
N ILE A 307 3.22 -21.99 -11.84
CA ILE A 307 2.37 -21.31 -10.87
C ILE A 307 2.04 -22.35 -9.79
N ASN A 308 2.04 -21.96 -8.51
CA ASN A 308 1.46 -22.84 -7.50
C ASN A 308 -0.05 -22.89 -7.72
N PRO A 309 -0.60 -24.07 -8.05
CA PRO A 309 -1.98 -24.17 -8.46
C PRO A 309 -2.90 -23.98 -7.25
N TYR A 310 -4.06 -23.36 -7.49
CA TYR A 310 -5.18 -23.45 -6.57
C TYR A 310 -5.90 -24.81 -6.75
N PRO A 311 -6.34 -25.48 -5.66
CA PRO A 311 -6.19 -25.09 -4.26
C PRO A 311 -4.76 -25.18 -3.73
N VAL A 312 -4.39 -24.17 -2.95
CA VAL A 312 -3.08 -24.13 -2.28
C VAL A 312 -3.05 -25.19 -1.19
N THR A 313 -2.32 -26.27 -1.45
CA THR A 313 -2.19 -27.42 -0.52
C THR A 313 -0.76 -27.60 -0.02
N ARG A 314 0.21 -27.02 -0.72
CA ARG A 314 1.62 -26.95 -0.34
C ARG A 314 2.28 -25.79 -1.09
N THR A 315 3.32 -25.22 -0.50
CA THR A 315 4.18 -24.23 -1.17
C THR A 315 5.23 -24.94 -2.03
N ILE A 316 5.30 -24.61 -3.32
CA ILE A 316 6.36 -25.03 -4.24
C ILE A 316 7.36 -23.86 -4.34
N ILE A 317 8.55 -24.07 -3.77
CA ILE A 317 9.63 -23.09 -3.75
C ILE A 317 10.58 -23.35 -4.93
N ASN A 318 10.98 -22.28 -5.62
CA ASN A 318 12.01 -22.35 -6.65
C ASN A 318 13.42 -22.16 -6.04
N PRO A 319 14.30 -23.18 -6.03
CA PRO A 319 15.63 -23.09 -5.45
C PRO A 319 16.64 -22.29 -6.30
N ASN A 320 16.26 -21.92 -7.52
CA ASN A 320 17.15 -21.22 -8.46
C ASN A 320 17.15 -19.70 -8.26
N LEU A 321 16.10 -19.13 -7.66
CA LEU A 321 16.02 -17.71 -7.34
C LEU A 321 17.13 -17.29 -6.38
N LYS A 322 17.74 -16.13 -6.62
CA LYS A 322 18.84 -15.55 -5.82
C LYS A 322 18.48 -14.21 -5.21
N GLN A 323 17.46 -13.56 -5.73
CA GLN A 323 16.91 -12.28 -5.28
C GLN A 323 15.56 -12.42 -4.58
N THR A 324 15.11 -13.66 -4.39
CA THR A 324 13.95 -14.04 -3.59
C THR A 324 14.36 -15.12 -2.59
N LYS A 325 13.91 -14.98 -1.33
CA LYS A 325 14.04 -16.03 -0.31
C LYS A 325 12.67 -16.32 0.28
N ILE A 326 12.31 -17.61 0.35
CA ILE A 326 10.99 -18.06 0.83
C ILE A 326 11.19 -18.92 2.08
N ASN A 327 10.32 -18.73 3.07
CA ASN A 327 10.32 -19.49 4.31
C ASN A 327 9.91 -20.95 4.04
N PRO A 328 10.79 -21.94 4.28
CA PRO A 328 10.48 -23.35 4.03
C PRO A 328 9.75 -24.02 5.21
N ASP A 329 9.53 -23.32 6.34
CA ASP A 329 8.94 -23.89 7.55
C ASP A 329 7.43 -24.12 7.42
N SER A 330 7.06 -25.25 6.84
CA SER A 330 5.68 -25.71 6.71
C SER A 330 5.00 -26.09 8.04
N THR A 331 5.73 -26.06 9.16
CA THR A 331 5.12 -26.29 10.49
C THR A 331 4.47 -25.02 11.05
N LYS A 332 4.91 -23.85 10.58
CA LYS A 332 4.41 -22.54 11.02
C LYS A 332 3.75 -21.75 9.90
N LEU A 333 4.28 -21.81 8.69
CA LEU A 333 3.71 -21.08 7.55
C LEU A 333 2.63 -21.94 6.88
N PRO A 334 1.37 -21.48 6.80
CA PRO A 334 0.35 -22.15 5.99
C PRO A 334 0.80 -22.26 4.52
N PRO A 335 0.29 -23.23 3.74
CA PRO A 335 0.60 -23.31 2.32
C PRO A 335 0.39 -21.98 1.58
N GLN A 336 1.37 -21.55 0.79
CA GLN A 336 1.36 -20.29 0.03
C GLN A 336 1.42 -20.56 -1.46
N HIS A 337 0.74 -19.73 -2.26
CA HIS A 337 0.82 -19.82 -3.71
C HIS A 337 2.07 -19.15 -4.29
N LEU A 338 2.63 -18.12 -3.63
CA LEU A 338 3.72 -17.35 -4.20
C LEU A 338 3.36 -16.79 -5.60
N GLY A 339 4.33 -16.16 -6.24
CA GLY A 339 4.21 -15.59 -7.58
C GLY A 339 4.71 -16.53 -8.67
N TRP A 340 4.76 -16.00 -9.89
CA TRP A 340 5.25 -16.70 -11.07
C TRP A 340 6.68 -17.21 -10.87
N GLY A 341 6.88 -18.50 -11.12
CA GLY A 341 8.17 -19.17 -10.95
C GLY A 341 8.63 -19.27 -9.49
N GLY A 342 7.72 -19.08 -8.51
CA GLY A 342 8.01 -19.16 -7.08
C GLY A 342 8.61 -17.89 -6.48
N ARG A 343 8.51 -16.74 -7.16
CA ARG A 343 8.88 -15.41 -6.63
C ARG A 343 7.98 -15.02 -5.46
N LEU A 344 8.40 -14.06 -4.64
CA LEU A 344 7.58 -13.61 -3.51
C LEU A 344 6.26 -13.02 -4.02
N ASP A 345 5.16 -13.47 -3.41
CA ASP A 345 3.81 -12.93 -3.57
C ASP A 345 3.01 -13.34 -2.33
N GLY A 346 2.12 -12.48 -1.87
CA GLY A 346 1.36 -12.69 -0.64
C GLY A 346 0.10 -13.53 -0.81
N PRO A 347 -0.47 -14.06 0.30
CA PRO A 347 -1.70 -14.84 0.29
C PRO A 347 -2.88 -14.27 -0.49
N VAL A 348 -3.01 -12.93 -0.55
CA VAL A 348 -4.15 -12.25 -1.22
C VAL A 348 -3.75 -11.55 -2.51
N ASP A 349 -2.59 -11.90 -3.07
CA ASP A 349 -2.06 -11.33 -4.30
C ASP A 349 -2.30 -12.23 -5.52
N LEU A 350 -1.80 -11.83 -6.69
CA LEU A 350 -2.02 -12.54 -7.95
C LEU A 350 -0.82 -13.46 -8.25
N ASN A 351 -1.04 -14.78 -8.11
CA ASN A 351 -0.03 -15.84 -8.25
C ASN A 351 0.67 -15.94 -9.63
N THR A 352 0.32 -15.09 -10.59
CA THR A 352 0.95 -14.97 -11.91
C THR A 352 1.90 -13.77 -12.02
N SER A 353 2.10 -13.04 -10.93
CA SER A 353 3.00 -11.89 -10.80
C SER A 353 4.09 -12.13 -9.74
N SER A 354 4.64 -11.07 -9.16
CA SER A 354 5.36 -11.07 -7.88
C SER A 354 5.22 -9.69 -7.24
N CYS A 355 5.51 -9.57 -5.93
CA CYS A 355 5.47 -8.30 -5.22
C CYS A 355 6.25 -7.20 -5.96
N MET A 356 7.53 -7.45 -6.29
CA MET A 356 8.35 -6.44 -6.97
C MET A 356 7.89 -6.16 -8.41
N SER A 357 7.44 -7.18 -9.14
CA SER A 357 6.93 -7.01 -10.52
C SER A 357 5.68 -6.14 -10.56
N CYS A 358 4.72 -6.41 -9.67
CA CYS A 358 3.48 -5.65 -9.55
C CYS A 358 3.75 -4.21 -9.10
N HIS A 359 4.63 -4.03 -8.12
CA HIS A 359 4.95 -2.70 -7.60
C HIS A 359 5.89 -1.90 -8.51
N ALA A 360 6.64 -2.53 -9.41
CA ALA A 360 7.50 -1.82 -10.36
C ALA A 360 6.69 -0.84 -11.23
N THR A 361 5.41 -1.14 -11.48
CA THR A 361 4.53 -0.28 -12.28
C THR A 361 3.90 0.85 -11.49
N ALA A 362 4.29 1.08 -10.23
CA ALA A 362 3.82 2.23 -9.47
C ALA A 362 4.36 3.54 -10.08
N GLU A 363 3.49 4.23 -10.81
CA GLU A 363 3.81 5.47 -11.51
C GLU A 363 2.59 6.39 -11.66
N PHE A 364 2.85 7.67 -11.94
CA PHE A 364 1.83 8.68 -12.15
C PHE A 364 2.10 9.53 -13.41
N PRO A 365 1.14 9.65 -14.36
CA PRO A 365 -0.10 8.87 -14.42
C PRO A 365 0.20 7.37 -14.54
N GLN A 366 -0.74 6.52 -14.13
CA GLN A 366 -0.59 5.07 -14.24
C GLN A 366 -0.72 4.66 -15.72
N VAL A 367 0.41 4.47 -16.41
CA VAL A 367 0.45 4.09 -17.84
C VAL A 367 0.57 2.59 -18.00
N ALA A 368 1.47 1.95 -17.25
CA ALA A 368 1.65 0.51 -17.26
C ALA A 368 0.57 -0.19 -16.42
N PRO A 369 0.12 -1.39 -16.81
CA PRO A 369 -0.76 -2.16 -15.95
C PRO A 369 -0.03 -2.77 -14.78
N LEU A 370 -0.77 -3.20 -13.76
CA LEU A 370 -0.21 -3.94 -12.62
C LEU A 370 0.47 -5.24 -13.06
N VAL A 371 -0.05 -5.90 -14.09
CA VAL A 371 0.49 -7.14 -14.67
C VAL A 371 0.33 -7.16 -16.18
N PRO A 372 1.18 -7.89 -16.92
CA PRO A 372 1.03 -8.04 -18.37
C PRO A 372 -0.20 -8.90 -18.69
N LYS A 373 -0.82 -8.72 -19.86
CA LYS A 373 -1.97 -9.54 -20.30
C LYS A 373 -1.65 -11.05 -20.31
N GLU A 374 -0.40 -11.41 -20.53
CA GLU A 374 0.11 -12.79 -20.52
C GLU A 374 -0.05 -13.46 -19.15
N ALA A 375 -0.17 -12.67 -18.07
CA ALA A 375 -0.43 -13.15 -16.71
C ALA A 375 -1.79 -13.85 -16.54
N PHE A 376 -2.68 -13.76 -17.54
CA PHE A 376 -4.02 -14.37 -17.51
C PHE A 376 -4.19 -15.53 -18.50
N ILE A 377 -3.14 -15.91 -19.23
CA ILE A 377 -3.24 -16.89 -20.32
C ILE A 377 -2.28 -18.06 -20.06
N GLY A 378 -2.83 -19.26 -19.92
CA GLY A 378 -2.03 -20.41 -19.55
C GLY A 378 -2.75 -21.75 -19.51
N ASP A 379 -1.97 -22.78 -19.18
CA ASP A 379 -2.48 -24.14 -18.94
C ASP A 379 -3.21 -24.19 -17.59
N THR A 380 -4.40 -24.77 -17.59
CA THR A 380 -5.22 -24.90 -16.38
C THR A 380 -5.31 -26.33 -15.88
N ASN A 381 -5.54 -26.50 -14.58
CA ASN A 381 -5.89 -27.79 -13.99
C ASN A 381 -7.37 -28.14 -14.23
N ALA A 382 -7.83 -29.28 -13.73
CA ALA A 382 -9.22 -29.73 -13.89
C ALA A 382 -10.27 -28.79 -13.25
N LEU A 383 -9.85 -27.87 -12.37
CA LEU A 383 -10.68 -26.84 -11.74
C LEU A 383 -10.62 -25.50 -12.49
N GLY A 384 -9.96 -25.45 -13.65
CA GLY A 384 -9.80 -24.22 -14.43
C GLY A 384 -8.73 -23.26 -13.87
N GLN A 385 -7.95 -23.66 -12.87
CA GLN A 385 -6.96 -22.82 -12.22
C GLN A 385 -5.62 -22.87 -12.96
N LEU A 386 -4.98 -21.72 -13.17
CA LEU A 386 -3.71 -21.61 -13.89
C LEU A 386 -2.61 -22.41 -13.18
N THR A 387 -1.79 -23.09 -13.98
CA THR A 387 -0.65 -23.90 -13.51
C THR A 387 0.65 -23.53 -14.19
N LYS A 388 0.57 -22.97 -15.40
CA LYS A 388 1.68 -22.43 -16.20
C LYS A 388 1.15 -21.35 -17.13
N LEU A 389 1.98 -20.37 -17.47
CA LEU A 389 1.64 -19.34 -18.48
C LEU A 389 2.19 -19.73 -19.85
N THR A 390 1.51 -19.37 -20.94
CA THR A 390 1.89 -19.83 -22.30
C THR A 390 2.82 -18.89 -23.07
N ASP A 391 2.91 -17.60 -22.72
CA ASP A 391 3.67 -16.60 -23.48
C ASP A 391 4.70 -15.84 -22.62
N THR A 392 5.38 -16.57 -21.73
CA THR A 392 6.40 -16.00 -20.82
C THR A 392 7.69 -15.55 -21.51
N GLN A 393 7.80 -15.77 -22.83
CA GLN A 393 8.95 -15.36 -23.62
C GLN A 393 8.72 -14.02 -24.35
N ALA A 394 7.49 -13.50 -24.32
CA ALA A 394 7.19 -12.16 -24.82
C ALA A 394 8.05 -11.12 -24.10
N GLU A 395 8.54 -10.12 -24.84
CA GLU A 395 9.37 -9.06 -24.28
C GLU A 395 8.59 -8.26 -23.22
N GLU A 396 7.29 -8.03 -23.45
CA GLU A 396 6.39 -7.39 -22.48
C GLU A 396 6.39 -8.15 -21.15
N PHE A 397 6.19 -9.48 -21.19
CA PHE A 397 6.19 -10.30 -19.99
C PHE A 397 7.54 -10.28 -19.27
N LYS A 398 8.65 -10.39 -20.02
CA LYS A 398 10.00 -10.36 -19.41
C LYS A 398 10.28 -9.02 -18.72
N ARG A 399 9.86 -7.89 -19.30
CA ARG A 399 10.04 -6.54 -18.74
C ARG A 399 9.48 -6.42 -17.33
N TYR A 400 8.33 -7.04 -17.05
CA TYR A 400 7.74 -7.09 -15.72
C TYR A 400 8.62 -7.79 -14.66
N PHE A 401 9.52 -8.68 -15.09
CA PHE A 401 10.44 -9.40 -14.21
C PHE A 401 11.90 -8.93 -14.39
N GLU A 402 12.11 -7.72 -14.92
CA GLU A 402 13.38 -7.01 -14.85
C GLU A 402 13.52 -6.25 -13.53
N ASN A 403 14.76 -5.92 -13.16
CA ASN A 403 15.00 -5.08 -11.99
C ASN A 403 14.89 -3.62 -12.39
N LEU A 404 13.88 -2.95 -11.83
CA LEU A 404 13.69 -1.50 -11.96
C LEU A 404 14.39 -0.81 -10.80
N ARG A 405 15.18 0.22 -11.08
CA ARG A 405 15.85 1.03 -10.07
C ARG A 405 14.82 1.88 -9.31
N CYS A 406 14.99 2.01 -7.99
CA CYS A 406 14.20 2.93 -7.17
C CYS A 406 14.12 4.33 -7.80
N ALA A 407 13.00 5.00 -7.60
CA ALA A 407 12.70 6.33 -8.12
C ALA A 407 12.78 6.46 -9.66
N THR A 408 12.77 5.34 -10.38
CA THR A 408 12.63 5.28 -11.85
C THR A 408 11.22 4.82 -12.18
N SER A 409 10.57 5.42 -13.17
CA SER A 409 9.24 5.00 -13.63
C SER A 409 9.36 3.72 -14.47
N TYR A 410 8.29 2.94 -14.52
CA TYR A 410 8.27 1.77 -15.39
C TYR A 410 8.17 2.22 -16.84
N ASP A 411 7.28 3.16 -17.13
CA ASP A 411 7.14 3.84 -18.40
C ASP A 411 7.85 5.21 -18.38
N GLU A 412 8.64 5.50 -19.43
CA GLU A 412 9.43 6.74 -19.51
C GLU A 412 8.57 8.01 -19.65
N THR A 413 7.29 7.88 -19.99
CA THR A 413 6.34 8.99 -20.08
C THR A 413 5.65 9.32 -18.76
N ALA A 414 5.79 8.44 -17.76
CA ALA A 414 5.23 8.61 -16.43
C ALA A 414 6.27 9.11 -15.42
N THR A 415 5.81 9.43 -14.20
CA THR A 415 6.66 9.78 -13.06
C THR A 415 6.67 8.62 -12.06
N SER A 416 7.83 8.23 -11.55
CA SER A 416 7.95 7.13 -10.58
C SER A 416 7.21 7.46 -9.29
N CYS A 417 6.47 6.48 -8.79
CA CYS A 417 5.96 6.48 -7.43
C CYS A 417 6.85 5.66 -6.48
N ASP A 418 8.08 5.35 -6.92
CA ASP A 418 9.11 4.63 -6.19
C ASP A 418 8.57 3.36 -5.52
N PHE A 419 7.96 2.51 -6.34
CA PHE A 419 7.29 1.28 -5.96
C PHE A 419 6.04 1.41 -5.07
N SER A 420 5.65 2.61 -4.62
CA SER A 420 4.44 2.79 -3.82
C SER A 420 3.19 2.94 -4.68
N LEU A 421 2.42 1.85 -4.82
CA LEU A 421 1.11 1.87 -5.48
C LEU A 421 0.13 2.84 -4.78
N GLN A 422 0.26 3.05 -3.47
CA GLN A 422 -0.56 4.03 -2.75
C GLN A 422 -0.22 5.48 -3.12
N VAL A 423 1.04 5.80 -3.45
CA VAL A 423 1.39 7.12 -4.01
C VAL A 423 0.72 7.30 -5.38
N SER A 424 0.83 6.29 -6.26
CA SER A 424 0.17 6.31 -7.59
C SER A 424 -1.34 6.55 -7.45
N LEU A 425 -2.00 5.76 -6.59
CA LEU A 425 -3.44 5.91 -6.31
C LEU A 425 -3.79 7.29 -5.74
N ALA A 426 -3.03 7.80 -4.77
CA ALA A 426 -3.32 9.08 -4.13
C ALA A 426 -3.22 10.25 -5.12
N LEU A 427 -2.19 10.27 -5.98
CA LEU A 427 -2.05 11.27 -7.04
C LEU A 427 -3.18 11.13 -8.08
N GLY A 428 -3.50 9.89 -8.49
CA GLY A 428 -4.61 9.61 -9.40
C GLY A 428 -5.96 10.08 -8.88
N TYR A 429 -6.28 9.75 -7.63
CA TYR A 429 -7.52 10.17 -6.97
C TYR A 429 -7.61 11.68 -6.79
N PHE A 430 -6.50 12.34 -6.45
CA PHE A 430 -6.44 13.79 -6.39
C PHE A 430 -6.75 14.44 -7.74
N THR A 431 -6.12 13.95 -8.81
CA THR A 431 -6.33 14.48 -10.17
C THR A 431 -7.77 14.24 -10.64
N GLU A 432 -8.30 13.03 -10.46
CA GLU A 432 -9.70 12.70 -10.79
C GLU A 432 -10.66 13.65 -10.06
N TRP A 433 -10.47 13.85 -8.76
CA TRP A 433 -11.27 14.80 -7.99
C TRP A 433 -11.14 16.23 -8.52
N LYS A 434 -9.93 16.69 -8.83
CA LYS A 434 -9.66 18.06 -9.29
C LYS A 434 -10.33 18.32 -10.64
N ASP A 435 -10.24 17.36 -11.57
CA ASP A 435 -10.89 17.40 -12.88
C ASP A 435 -12.43 17.50 -12.75
N GLU A 436 -13.01 16.72 -11.84
CA GLU A 436 -14.46 16.72 -11.62
C GLU A 436 -14.98 17.99 -10.94
N ASN A 437 -14.18 18.64 -10.07
CA ASN A 437 -14.69 19.63 -9.11
C ASN A 437 -14.16 21.06 -9.27
N VAL A 438 -12.96 21.26 -9.84
CA VAL A 438 -12.34 22.60 -9.94
C VAL A 438 -12.51 23.22 -11.33
N ALA A 439 -12.52 22.39 -12.38
CA ALA A 439 -12.61 22.75 -13.80
C ALA A 439 -11.44 23.61 -14.34
N GLY A 440 -11.12 23.42 -15.62
CA GLY A 440 -9.95 24.02 -16.29
C GLY A 440 -8.80 23.02 -16.40
N TYR A 441 -7.74 23.40 -17.12
CA TYR A 441 -6.55 22.57 -17.26
C TYR A 441 -5.28 23.41 -17.13
N TRP A 442 -4.25 22.83 -16.55
CA TRP A 442 -2.90 23.35 -16.57
C TRP A 442 -2.17 22.84 -17.81
N GLU A 443 -1.32 23.67 -18.42
CA GLU A 443 -0.46 23.24 -19.54
C GLU A 443 0.33 21.97 -19.18
N SER A 444 0.83 21.90 -17.94
CA SER A 444 1.58 20.76 -17.40
C SER A 444 0.79 19.44 -17.33
N GLU A 445 -0.55 19.48 -17.35
CA GLU A 445 -1.39 18.27 -17.41
C GLU A 445 -1.43 17.67 -18.82
N TYR A 446 -1.20 18.50 -19.85
CA TYR A 446 -1.12 18.03 -21.24
C TYR A 446 0.28 17.56 -21.65
N ASP A 447 1.31 17.91 -20.87
CA ASP A 447 2.66 17.36 -21.03
C ASP A 447 2.76 15.88 -20.62
N ARG A 448 1.71 15.33 -19.99
CA ARG A 448 1.61 13.94 -19.55
C ARG A 448 0.32 13.35 -20.07
N ILE A 449 0.35 12.56 -21.14
CA ILE A 449 -0.87 11.93 -21.66
C ILE A 449 -1.25 10.80 -20.69
N PRO A 450 -2.32 10.91 -19.89
CA PRO A 450 -2.75 9.82 -19.03
C PRO A 450 -3.39 8.75 -19.92
N ILE A 451 -2.93 7.51 -19.79
CA ILE A 451 -3.54 6.38 -20.47
C ILE A 451 -4.32 5.59 -19.41
N GLU A 452 -5.65 5.70 -19.40
CA GLU A 452 -6.45 4.93 -18.46
C GLU A 452 -6.41 3.43 -18.79
N MET A 453 -6.10 2.61 -17.79
CA MET A 453 -5.93 1.16 -17.95
C MET A 453 -6.82 0.37 -16.99
N HIS A 454 -7.37 -0.75 -17.45
CA HIS A 454 -7.94 -1.81 -16.63
C HIS A 454 -6.84 -2.59 -15.90
N ARG A 455 -7.20 -3.28 -14.81
CA ARG A 455 -6.26 -4.12 -14.04
C ARG A 455 -5.66 -5.27 -14.87
N ASP A 456 -6.31 -5.66 -15.96
CA ASP A 456 -5.89 -6.76 -16.85
C ASP A 456 -4.93 -6.32 -17.96
N GLY A 457 -4.54 -5.04 -18.00
CA GLY A 457 -3.66 -4.52 -19.05
C GLY A 457 -4.35 -3.92 -20.25
N THR A 458 -5.68 -3.91 -20.31
CA THR A 458 -6.41 -3.29 -21.41
C THR A 458 -6.65 -1.80 -21.19
N LEU A 459 -6.65 -1.00 -22.26
CA LEU A 459 -6.99 0.42 -22.19
C LEU A 459 -8.48 0.60 -21.88
N LYS A 460 -8.83 1.55 -21.01
CA LYS A 460 -10.24 1.94 -20.79
C LYS A 460 -10.79 2.79 -21.94
N VAL A 461 -9.91 3.33 -22.79
CA VAL A 461 -10.25 4.11 -23.98
C VAL A 461 -9.70 3.39 -25.22
N ASP A 462 -10.42 3.41 -26.34
CA ASP A 462 -9.95 2.76 -27.57
C ASP A 462 -8.65 3.41 -28.06
N SER A 463 -7.62 2.60 -28.35
CA SER A 463 -6.30 3.04 -28.84
C SER A 463 -6.35 3.99 -30.04
N ASN A 464 -7.45 3.99 -30.81
CA ASN A 464 -7.66 4.88 -31.95
C ASN A 464 -8.10 6.32 -31.56
N GLU A 465 -8.46 6.54 -30.30
CA GLU A 465 -8.89 7.83 -29.75
C GLU A 465 -7.77 8.56 -28.99
N LEU A 466 -6.61 7.91 -28.80
CA LEU A 466 -5.42 8.56 -28.23
C LEU A 466 -4.90 9.64 -29.20
N PRO A 467 -4.63 10.86 -28.73
CA PRO A 467 -3.95 11.87 -29.53
C PRO A 467 -2.59 11.32 -29.97
N LYS A 468 -2.36 11.29 -31.29
CA LYS A 468 -1.03 11.01 -31.82
C LYS A 468 -0.13 12.24 -31.59
N PRO A 469 1.17 12.02 -31.31
CA PRO A 469 2.10 13.09 -30.92
C PRO A 469 2.15 14.25 -31.91
#